data_AF-A0A1W1WBL0-F1
#
_entry.id   AF-A0A1W1WBL0-F1
#
_cell.length_a   1.000
_cell.length_b   1.000
_cell.length_c   1.000
_cell.angle_alpha   90.00
_cell.angle_beta   90.00
_cell.angle_gamma   90.00
#
_symmetry.space_group_name_H-M   'P 1'
#
loop_
_entity.id
_entity.type
_entity.pdbx_description
1 polymer ?
#
loop_
_entity_poly.entity_id
_entity_poly.type
_entity_poly.pdbx_seq_one_letter_code
_entity_poly.pdbx_strand_id
1 'polypeptide(L)'
;MGSVVILWGILSLLSVSFIIFDWPQAPIDTTMHMAFLLVTIFMGPLGLVLYILTVREPLPGTHRQYIAPLWKQAVGSTLHCVAGDSVGIIGAAVIIGLFHSQHISMILNLFIEYVAGFLVGWLIFQSLFMKDMVGGSYLVALRKMFLPEWLSMNGVMAGMIAVMVPWIRLHPAAASPHQGEFWFMMSLALIAGAILAYPLNWWMVAAHLKHGLMSTEPQTTSYEEHVSNHSQQHQHLAHNHDASMSHNMNGHQTQHRKIWYITMWSVGILAASLGAVFI
;
A
#
# COMPACT_ATOMS: atom_id res chain seq x y z
N MET A 1 20.00 14.46 -16.61
CA MET A 1 19.63 13.50 -15.55
C MET A 1 20.24 13.86 -14.20
N GLY A 2 21.55 14.08 -14.06
CA GLY A 2 22.19 14.35 -12.75
C GLY A 2 21.53 15.43 -11.87
N SER A 3 21.22 16.61 -12.41
CA SER A 3 20.57 17.68 -11.64
C SER A 3 19.15 17.31 -11.16
N VAL A 4 18.41 16.55 -11.95
CA VAL A 4 17.06 16.08 -11.59
C VAL A 4 17.14 15.06 -10.45
N VAL A 5 18.09 14.13 -10.52
CA VAL A 5 18.34 13.13 -9.46
C VAL A 5 18.72 13.82 -8.14
N ILE A 6 19.61 14.81 -8.19
CA ILE A 6 20.02 15.57 -6.99
C ILE A 6 18.84 16.35 -6.41
N LEU A 7 18.08 17.05 -7.26
CA LEU A 7 16.89 17.79 -6.83
C LEU A 7 15.87 16.85 -6.16
N TRP A 8 15.59 15.71 -6.80
CA TRP A 8 14.69 14.70 -6.24
C TRP A 8 15.20 14.20 -4.89
N GLY A 9 16.49 13.88 -4.77
CA GLY A 9 17.10 13.45 -3.52
C GLY A 9 16.98 14.50 -2.41
N ILE A 10 17.23 15.78 -2.70
CA ILE A 10 17.07 16.88 -1.73
C ILE A 10 15.61 16.98 -1.28
N LEU A 11 14.65 16.95 -2.21
CA LEU A 11 13.24 17.04 -1.88
C LEU A 11 12.77 15.83 -1.07
N SER A 12 13.26 14.62 -1.37
CA SER A 12 13.00 13.42 -0.58
C SER A 12 13.54 13.55 0.84
N LEU A 13 14.78 14.04 1.00
CA LEU A 13 15.37 14.27 2.32
C LEU A 13 14.56 15.27 3.15
N LEU A 14 14.18 16.41 2.56
CA LEU A 14 13.32 17.40 3.23
C LEU A 14 11.96 16.82 3.62
N SER A 15 11.40 15.97 2.75
CA SER A 15 10.12 15.31 2.99
C SER A 15 10.18 14.32 4.16
N VAL A 16 11.24 13.52 4.21
CA VAL A 16 11.51 12.61 5.33
C VAL A 16 11.73 13.38 6.63
N SER A 17 12.53 14.45 6.60
CA SER A 17 12.75 15.31 7.77
C SER A 17 11.46 15.91 8.31
N PHE A 18 10.54 16.33 7.42
CA PHE A 18 9.24 16.83 7.82
C PHE A 18 8.43 15.77 8.58
N ILE A 19 8.33 14.54 8.04
CA ILE A 19 7.57 13.46 8.70
C ILE A 19 8.16 13.11 10.07
N ILE A 20 9.50 13.08 10.18
CA ILE A 20 10.17 12.82 11.46
C ILE A 20 9.83 13.93 12.48
N PHE A 21 9.82 15.19 12.04
CA PHE A 21 9.45 16.32 12.90
C PHE A 21 7.97 16.30 13.30
N ASP A 22 7.08 15.91 12.38
CA ASP A 22 5.63 15.87 12.59
C ASP A 22 5.15 14.60 13.30
N TRP A 23 6.05 13.63 13.55
CA TRP A 23 5.75 12.36 14.21
C TRP A 23 4.91 12.45 15.50
N PRO A 24 5.16 13.37 16.46
CA PRO A 24 4.33 13.44 17.67
C PRO A 24 2.94 14.06 17.44
N GLN A 25 2.69 14.68 16.27
CA GLN A 25 1.45 15.40 15.97
C GLN A 25 0.40 14.52 15.30
N ALA A 26 0.81 13.43 14.63
CA ALA A 26 -0.11 12.56 13.92
C ALA A 26 -0.63 11.42 14.81
N PRO A 27 -1.95 11.34 15.08
CA PRO A 27 -2.53 10.31 15.93
C PRO A 27 -2.76 8.99 15.17
N ILE A 28 -1.68 8.44 14.62
CA ILE A 28 -1.61 7.08 14.05
C ILE A 28 -0.63 6.23 14.88
N ASP A 29 -0.69 4.91 14.74
CA ASP A 29 0.20 4.01 15.44
C ASP A 29 1.63 4.03 14.85
N THR A 30 2.60 3.47 15.59
CA THR A 30 4.00 3.43 15.16
C THR A 30 4.19 2.72 13.82
N THR A 31 3.38 1.70 13.52
CA THR A 31 3.48 0.98 12.25
C THR A 31 3.20 1.90 11.08
N MET A 32 2.08 2.61 11.13
CA MET A 32 1.69 3.50 10.04
C MET A 32 2.68 4.65 9.89
N HIS A 33 3.26 5.17 10.99
CA HIS A 33 4.33 6.15 10.88
C HIS A 33 5.55 5.59 10.12
N MET A 34 5.97 4.36 10.43
CA MET A 34 7.07 3.69 9.71
C MET A 34 6.72 3.45 8.24
N ALA A 35 5.47 3.10 7.93
CA ALA A 35 5.02 2.94 6.56
C ALA A 35 5.14 4.26 5.77
N PHE A 36 4.64 5.38 6.32
CA PHE A 36 4.78 6.69 5.68
C PHE A 36 6.23 7.15 5.58
N LEU A 37 7.06 6.87 6.59
CA LEU A 37 8.49 7.19 6.55
C LEU A 37 9.18 6.44 5.41
N LEU A 38 9.02 5.13 5.33
CA LEU A 38 9.63 4.29 4.29
C LEU A 38 9.13 4.64 2.90
N VAL A 39 7.82 4.80 2.74
CA VAL A 39 7.22 5.27 1.49
C VAL A 39 7.80 6.62 1.09
N THR A 40 8.03 7.55 2.01
CA THR A 40 8.56 8.87 1.69
C THR A 40 10.05 8.83 1.35
N ILE A 41 10.82 7.92 1.97
CA ILE A 41 12.20 7.65 1.56
C ILE A 41 12.24 7.23 0.08
N PHE A 42 11.33 6.34 -0.33
CA PHE A 42 11.35 5.78 -1.68
C PHE A 42 10.59 6.60 -2.72
N MET A 43 9.41 7.14 -2.42
CA MET A 43 8.56 7.91 -3.34
C MET A 43 8.79 9.42 -3.23
N GLY A 44 9.66 9.86 -2.32
CA GLY A 44 10.04 11.26 -2.18
C GLY A 44 8.88 12.17 -1.76
N PRO A 45 8.77 13.38 -2.34
CA PRO A 45 7.75 14.37 -1.96
C PRO A 45 6.32 13.89 -2.11
N LEU A 46 6.08 12.92 -3.00
CA LEU A 46 4.75 12.36 -3.18
C LEU A 46 4.28 11.62 -1.92
N GLY A 47 5.20 10.96 -1.19
CA GLY A 47 4.91 10.34 0.10
C GLY A 47 4.49 11.37 1.16
N LEU A 48 5.18 12.52 1.22
CA LEU A 48 4.81 13.62 2.11
C LEU A 48 3.45 14.21 1.76
N VAL A 49 3.16 14.45 0.48
CA VAL A 49 1.85 14.95 0.05
C VAL A 49 0.74 13.99 0.50
N LEU A 50 0.93 12.69 0.31
CA LEU A 50 -0.04 11.69 0.76
C LEU A 50 -0.18 11.64 2.28
N TYR A 51 0.92 11.79 3.03
CA TYR A 51 0.89 11.89 4.50
C TYR A 51 0.03 13.08 4.96
N ILE A 52 0.26 14.27 4.40
CA ILE A 52 -0.50 15.47 4.75
C ILE A 52 -1.99 15.29 4.41
N LEU A 53 -2.30 14.76 3.23
CA LEU A 53 -3.68 14.64 2.76
C LEU A 53 -4.48 13.52 3.44
N THR A 54 -3.82 12.51 3.99
CA THR A 54 -4.51 11.34 4.53
C THR A 54 -4.41 11.17 6.03
N VAL A 55 -3.32 11.60 6.66
CA VAL A 55 -3.08 11.40 8.10
C VAL A 55 -3.08 12.70 8.89
N ARG A 56 -2.47 13.76 8.35
CA ARG A 56 -2.32 15.01 9.11
C ARG A 56 -3.66 15.71 9.27
N GLU A 57 -4.26 15.58 10.45
CA GLU A 57 -5.57 16.17 10.72
C GLU A 57 -5.49 17.70 10.74
N PRO A 58 -6.49 18.40 10.17
CA PRO A 58 -6.52 19.87 10.17
C PRO A 58 -6.98 20.46 11.51
N LEU A 59 -7.72 19.68 12.32
CA LEU A 59 -8.29 20.09 13.60
C LEU A 59 -8.04 18.99 14.64
N PRO A 60 -7.42 19.32 15.79
CA PRO A 60 -7.15 18.34 16.84
C PRO A 60 -8.40 17.58 17.30
N GLY A 61 -8.30 16.27 17.48
CA GLY A 61 -9.40 15.43 17.96
C GLY A 61 -10.43 15.05 16.90
N THR A 62 -10.15 15.30 15.62
CA THR A 62 -11.06 14.97 14.51
C THR A 62 -10.52 13.86 13.61
N HIS A 63 -9.36 13.29 13.94
CA HIS A 63 -8.61 12.39 13.07
C HIS A 63 -9.45 11.20 12.60
N ARG A 64 -10.25 10.58 13.47
CA ARG A 64 -11.09 9.45 13.08
C ARG A 64 -12.10 9.82 11.98
N GLN A 65 -12.71 10.99 12.07
CA GLN A 65 -13.63 11.50 11.03
C GLN A 65 -12.84 11.90 9.78
N TYR A 66 -11.67 12.51 9.97
CA TYR A 66 -10.80 12.95 8.89
C TYR A 66 -10.32 11.77 8.02
N ILE A 67 -9.99 10.62 8.61
CA ILE A 67 -9.51 9.43 7.88
C ILE A 67 -10.63 8.50 7.39
N ALA A 68 -11.87 8.70 7.83
CA ALA A 68 -13.01 7.84 7.49
C ALA A 68 -13.29 7.65 5.99
N PRO A 69 -13.10 8.66 5.11
CA PRO A 69 -13.35 8.49 3.68
C PRO A 69 -12.59 7.31 3.07
N LEU A 70 -13.29 6.50 2.27
CA LEU A 70 -12.74 5.27 1.69
C LEU A 70 -11.46 5.48 0.89
N TRP A 71 -11.31 6.62 0.22
CA TRP A 71 -10.09 6.93 -0.53
C TRP A 71 -8.87 7.07 0.37
N LYS A 72 -9.02 7.63 1.58
CA LYS A 72 -7.93 7.73 2.55
C LYS A 72 -7.59 6.39 3.16
N GLN A 73 -8.62 5.58 3.45
CA GLN A 73 -8.45 4.20 3.89
C GLN A 73 -7.71 3.36 2.85
N ALA A 74 -8.07 3.52 1.57
CA ALA A 74 -7.40 2.87 0.44
C ALA A 74 -5.94 3.33 0.33
N VAL A 75 -5.66 4.64 0.41
CA VAL A 75 -4.27 5.17 0.40
C VAL A 75 -3.47 4.58 1.56
N GLY A 76 -3.99 4.59 2.78
CA GLY A 76 -3.30 4.00 3.93
C GLY A 76 -2.97 2.52 3.72
N SER A 77 -3.94 1.75 3.20
CA SER A 77 -3.76 0.32 2.89
C SER A 77 -2.72 0.09 1.79
N THR A 78 -2.74 0.90 0.72
CA THR A 78 -1.76 0.85 -0.36
C THR A 78 -0.36 1.20 0.14
N LEU A 79 -0.20 2.28 0.88
CA LEU A 79 1.11 2.73 1.35
C LEU A 79 1.71 1.78 2.38
N HIS A 80 0.90 1.16 3.23
CA HIS A 80 1.38 0.13 4.15
C HIS A 80 1.95 -1.09 3.41
N CYS A 81 1.28 -1.51 2.34
CA CYS A 81 1.75 -2.61 1.48
C CYS A 81 3.01 -2.22 0.71
N VAL A 82 2.99 -1.07 0.01
CA VAL A 82 4.12 -0.55 -0.76
C VAL A 82 5.35 -0.34 0.13
N ALA A 83 5.18 0.09 1.39
CA ALA A 83 6.28 0.22 2.34
C ALA A 83 7.02 -1.10 2.56
N GLY A 84 6.30 -2.20 2.76
CA GLY A 84 6.90 -3.52 2.95
C GLY A 84 7.48 -4.09 1.65
N ASP A 85 6.71 -4.06 0.57
CA ASP A 85 7.13 -4.57 -0.74
C ASP A 85 8.40 -3.85 -1.23
N SER A 86 8.46 -2.52 -1.11
CA SER A 86 9.61 -1.72 -1.53
C SER A 86 10.90 -2.08 -0.80
N VAL A 87 10.85 -2.34 0.51
CA VAL A 87 12.02 -2.77 1.28
C VAL A 87 12.56 -4.10 0.75
N GLY A 88 11.69 -5.08 0.47
CA GLY A 88 12.11 -6.35 -0.10
C GLY A 88 12.63 -6.24 -1.53
N ILE A 89 11.92 -5.52 -2.39
CA ILE A 89 12.29 -5.33 -3.81
C ILE A 89 13.62 -4.57 -3.93
N ILE A 90 13.73 -3.39 -3.31
CA ILE A 90 14.94 -2.57 -3.40
C ILE A 90 16.10 -3.28 -2.69
N GLY A 91 15.85 -3.93 -1.55
CA GLY A 91 16.87 -4.71 -0.85
C GLY A 91 17.45 -5.81 -1.74
N ALA A 92 16.60 -6.59 -2.42
CA ALA A 92 17.02 -7.60 -3.38
C ALA A 92 17.78 -6.99 -4.56
N ALA A 93 17.27 -5.91 -5.16
CA ALA A 93 17.91 -5.22 -6.28
C ALA A 93 19.31 -4.68 -5.91
N VAL A 94 19.47 -4.11 -4.71
CA VAL A 94 20.77 -3.65 -4.20
C VAL A 94 21.73 -4.82 -4.00
N ILE A 95 21.29 -5.92 -3.36
CA ILE A 95 22.13 -7.11 -3.15
C ILE A 95 22.58 -7.68 -4.50
N ILE A 96 21.66 -7.86 -5.45
CA ILE A 96 21.99 -8.35 -6.79
C ILE A 96 22.96 -7.40 -7.48
N GLY A 97 22.68 -6.10 -7.45
CA GLY A 97 23.50 -5.07 -8.10
C GLY A 97 24.91 -4.94 -7.52
N LEU A 98 25.10 -5.25 -6.23
CA LEU A 98 26.41 -5.25 -5.57
C LEU A 98 27.21 -6.54 -5.81
N PHE A 99 26.55 -7.71 -5.84
CA PHE A 99 27.22 -9.01 -5.82
C PHE A 99 27.18 -9.81 -7.13
N HIS A 100 26.22 -9.54 -8.03
CA HIS A 100 25.97 -10.34 -9.23
C HIS A 100 25.80 -9.49 -10.51
N SER A 101 26.73 -8.57 -10.76
CA SER A 101 26.59 -7.54 -11.79
C SER A 101 26.58 -8.01 -13.26
N GLN A 102 26.85 -9.28 -13.59
CA GLN A 102 27.05 -9.69 -15.00
C GLN A 102 26.31 -10.92 -15.54
N HIS A 103 25.57 -11.72 -14.75
CA HIS A 103 25.04 -13.01 -15.26
C HIS A 103 23.61 -13.40 -14.89
N ILE A 104 22.83 -12.54 -14.21
CA ILE A 104 21.42 -12.87 -13.89
C ILE A 104 20.51 -12.32 -14.99
N SER A 105 19.64 -13.17 -15.54
CA SER A 105 18.65 -12.75 -16.53
C SER A 105 17.65 -11.77 -15.92
N MET A 106 17.15 -10.82 -16.71
CA MET A 106 16.16 -9.83 -16.26
C MET A 106 14.96 -10.50 -15.58
N ILE A 107 14.46 -11.59 -16.13
CA ILE A 107 13.32 -12.35 -15.59
C ILE A 107 13.66 -12.92 -14.20
N LEU A 108 14.87 -13.46 -14.03
CA LEU A 108 15.27 -14.01 -12.75
C LEU A 108 15.48 -12.90 -11.70
N ASN A 109 16.01 -11.73 -12.08
CA ASN A 109 16.06 -10.56 -11.20
C ASN A 109 14.66 -10.15 -10.74
N LEU A 110 13.73 -9.94 -11.68
CA LEU A 110 12.36 -9.56 -11.37
C LEU A 110 11.65 -10.60 -10.51
N PHE A 111 11.91 -11.89 -10.74
CA PHE A 111 11.37 -12.96 -9.90
C PHE A 111 11.90 -12.90 -8.46
N ILE A 112 13.21 -12.72 -8.28
CA ILE A 112 13.83 -12.60 -6.96
C ILE A 112 13.30 -11.35 -6.24
N GLU A 113 13.26 -10.20 -6.93
CA GLU A 113 12.69 -8.95 -6.42
C GLU A 113 11.22 -9.11 -6.02
N TYR A 114 10.42 -9.80 -6.85
CA TYR A 114 9.02 -10.08 -6.55
C TYR A 114 8.87 -10.92 -5.27
N VAL A 115 9.61 -12.02 -5.18
CA VAL A 115 9.55 -12.92 -4.02
C VAL A 115 10.04 -12.21 -2.76
N ALA A 116 11.13 -11.45 -2.86
CA ALA A 116 11.67 -10.70 -1.73
C ALA A 116 10.70 -9.62 -1.24
N GLY A 117 10.12 -8.84 -2.16
CA GLY A 117 9.07 -7.86 -1.87
C GLY A 117 7.90 -8.49 -1.15
N PHE A 118 7.30 -9.50 -1.79
CA PHE A 118 6.15 -10.22 -1.24
C PHE A 118 6.43 -10.80 0.15
N LEU A 119 7.59 -11.42 0.38
CA LEU A 119 7.92 -12.02 1.67
C LEU A 119 8.11 -10.95 2.77
N VAL A 120 8.76 -9.83 2.47
CA VAL A 120 8.93 -8.73 3.43
C VAL A 120 7.58 -8.07 3.73
N GLY A 121 6.79 -7.78 2.70
CA GLY A 121 5.44 -7.23 2.82
C GLY A 121 4.53 -8.15 3.64
N TRP A 122 4.47 -9.44 3.29
CA TRP A 122 3.60 -10.40 3.95
C TRP A 122 4.03 -10.73 5.39
N LEU A 123 5.28 -11.14 5.61
CA LEU A 123 5.74 -11.65 6.91
C LEU A 123 5.94 -10.52 7.92
N ILE A 124 6.52 -9.41 7.49
CA ILE A 124 6.87 -8.31 8.40
C ILE A 124 5.74 -7.29 8.44
N PHE A 125 5.38 -6.68 7.30
CA PHE A 125 4.48 -5.53 7.33
C PHE A 125 3.02 -5.90 7.58
N GLN A 126 2.50 -6.92 6.92
CA GLN A 126 1.12 -7.33 7.12
C GLN A 126 0.97 -8.20 8.37
N SER A 127 1.68 -9.32 8.49
CA SER A 127 1.36 -10.27 9.57
C SER A 127 1.86 -9.88 10.95
N LEU A 128 3.02 -9.21 11.06
CA LEU A 128 3.54 -8.84 12.38
C LEU A 128 2.76 -7.68 12.97
N PHE A 129 2.48 -6.65 12.17
CA PHE A 129 1.80 -5.45 12.65
C PHE A 129 0.28 -5.60 12.74
N MET A 130 -0.33 -6.55 12.01
CA MET A 130 -1.76 -6.85 12.16
C MET A 130 -2.08 -7.93 13.20
N LYS A 131 -1.08 -8.57 13.82
CA LYS A 131 -1.32 -9.70 14.75
C LYS A 131 -2.27 -9.31 15.89
N ASP A 132 -2.10 -8.12 16.45
CA ASP A 132 -2.87 -7.66 17.61
C ASP A 132 -4.30 -7.25 17.22
N MET A 133 -4.51 -6.85 15.95
CA MET A 133 -5.82 -6.53 15.40
C MET A 133 -6.65 -7.76 15.03
N VAL A 134 -6.01 -8.88 14.68
CA VAL A 134 -6.67 -10.08 14.11
C VAL A 134 -6.88 -11.19 15.16
N GLY A 135 -6.62 -10.90 16.45
CA GLY A 135 -6.85 -11.81 17.57
C GLY A 135 -5.58 -12.42 18.17
N GLY A 136 -4.42 -11.78 18.00
CA GLY A 136 -3.15 -12.11 18.67
C GLY A 136 -2.36 -13.27 18.05
N SER A 137 -2.97 -14.09 17.20
CA SER A 137 -2.28 -15.23 16.56
C SER A 137 -1.62 -14.83 15.24
N TYR A 138 -0.28 -14.83 15.22
CA TYR A 138 0.52 -14.56 14.03
C TYR A 138 0.19 -15.50 12.85
N LEU A 139 -0.06 -16.78 13.12
CA LEU A 139 -0.41 -17.76 12.07
C LEU A 139 -1.76 -17.44 11.42
N VAL A 140 -2.72 -16.92 12.20
CA VAL A 140 -4.02 -16.49 11.68
C VAL A 140 -3.85 -15.23 10.83
N ALA A 141 -3.02 -14.28 11.28
CA ALA A 141 -2.69 -13.08 10.51
C ALA A 141 -2.03 -13.44 9.16
N LEU A 142 -1.03 -14.33 9.17
CA LEU A 142 -0.38 -14.83 7.95
C LEU A 142 -1.38 -15.38 6.92
N ARG A 143 -2.27 -16.28 7.36
CA ARG A 143 -3.26 -16.90 6.46
C ARG A 143 -4.25 -15.88 5.90
N LYS A 144 -4.71 -14.95 6.72
CA LYS A 144 -5.70 -13.94 6.31
C LYS A 144 -5.08 -12.88 5.38
N MET A 145 -3.82 -12.52 5.59
CA MET A 145 -3.16 -11.46 4.82
C MET A 145 -2.47 -11.93 3.54
N PHE A 146 -2.30 -13.25 3.35
CA PHE A 146 -1.63 -13.78 2.16
C PHE A 146 -2.30 -13.33 0.85
N LEU A 147 -3.61 -13.57 0.69
CA LEU A 147 -4.32 -13.22 -0.54
C LEU A 147 -4.36 -11.71 -0.76
N PRO A 148 -4.72 -10.87 0.24
CA PRO A 148 -4.69 -9.43 0.07
C PRO A 148 -3.31 -8.86 -0.27
N GLU A 149 -2.25 -9.41 0.31
CA GLU A 149 -0.88 -8.96 0.00
C GLU A 149 -0.49 -9.36 -1.42
N TRP A 150 -0.73 -10.62 -1.78
CA TRP A 150 -0.37 -11.12 -3.10
C TRP A 150 -1.08 -10.37 -4.23
N LEU A 151 -2.37 -10.04 -4.04
CA LEU A 151 -3.11 -9.21 -4.99
C LEU A 151 -2.49 -7.81 -5.12
N SER A 152 -2.16 -7.15 -4.02
CA SER A 152 -1.55 -5.81 -4.05
C SER A 152 -0.17 -5.83 -4.72
N MET A 153 0.67 -6.80 -4.35
CA MET A 153 2.02 -6.98 -4.88
C MET A 153 2.02 -7.19 -6.40
N ASN A 154 1.04 -7.90 -6.96
CA ASN A 154 0.87 -8.00 -8.42
C ASN A 154 0.75 -6.61 -9.07
N GLY A 155 -0.02 -5.71 -8.46
CA GLY A 155 -0.15 -4.32 -8.92
C GLY A 155 1.14 -3.52 -8.76
N VAL A 156 1.80 -3.64 -7.60
CA VAL A 156 3.09 -2.97 -7.34
C VAL A 156 4.12 -3.38 -8.38
N MET A 157 4.34 -4.68 -8.54
CA MET A 157 5.33 -5.19 -9.50
C MET A 157 4.97 -4.86 -10.94
N ALA A 158 3.68 -4.95 -11.33
CA ALA A 158 3.25 -4.59 -12.68
C ALA A 158 3.62 -3.15 -13.02
N GLY A 159 3.40 -2.22 -12.08
CA GLY A 159 3.72 -0.80 -12.28
C GLY A 159 5.23 -0.54 -12.27
N MET A 160 5.96 -1.21 -11.40
CA MET A 160 7.42 -1.11 -11.36
C MET A 160 8.05 -1.61 -12.65
N ILE A 161 7.66 -2.79 -13.14
CA ILE A 161 8.17 -3.37 -14.40
C ILE A 161 7.93 -2.42 -15.57
N ALA A 162 6.74 -1.81 -15.65
CA ALA A 162 6.38 -0.89 -16.73
C ALA A 162 7.29 0.35 -16.82
N VAL A 163 7.94 0.72 -15.71
CA VAL A 163 8.92 1.82 -15.66
C VAL A 163 10.34 1.29 -15.77
N MET A 164 10.74 0.34 -14.92
CA MET A 164 12.12 -0.11 -14.77
C MET A 164 12.66 -0.78 -16.03
N VAL A 165 11.88 -1.67 -16.66
CA VAL A 165 12.37 -2.47 -17.79
C VAL A 165 12.73 -1.59 -18.99
N PRO A 166 11.85 -0.72 -19.52
CA PRO A 166 12.25 0.18 -20.61
C PRO A 166 13.35 1.15 -20.18
N TRP A 167 13.36 1.62 -18.93
CA TRP A 167 14.39 2.52 -18.42
C TRP A 167 15.78 1.88 -18.46
N ILE A 168 15.92 0.66 -17.93
CA ILE A 168 17.19 -0.08 -17.91
C ILE A 168 17.66 -0.41 -19.32
N ARG A 169 16.75 -0.66 -20.28
CA ARG A 169 17.16 -0.88 -21.68
C ARG A 169 17.77 0.36 -22.32
N LEU A 170 17.18 1.53 -22.05
CA LEU A 170 17.67 2.81 -22.57
C LEU A 170 18.91 3.30 -21.80
N HIS A 171 18.98 3.00 -20.50
CA HIS A 171 20.03 3.42 -19.59
C HIS A 171 20.54 2.24 -18.73
N PRO A 172 21.36 1.32 -19.28
CA PRO A 172 21.80 0.12 -18.57
C PRO A 172 22.53 0.38 -17.25
N ALA A 173 23.19 1.54 -17.13
CA ALA A 173 23.86 1.96 -15.90
C ALA A 173 22.87 2.15 -14.73
N ALA A 174 21.59 2.44 -15.00
CA ALA A 174 20.55 2.61 -14.00
C ALA A 174 20.22 1.32 -13.22
N ALA A 175 20.69 0.16 -13.67
CA ALA A 175 20.56 -1.10 -12.92
C ALA A 175 21.55 -1.20 -11.74
N SER A 176 22.59 -0.36 -11.69
CA SER A 176 23.60 -0.41 -10.63
C SER A 176 23.25 0.54 -9.47
N PRO A 177 23.23 0.07 -8.21
CA PRO A 177 22.93 0.90 -7.04
C PRO A 177 24.00 1.98 -6.76
N HIS A 178 25.15 1.91 -7.43
CA HIS A 178 26.19 2.94 -7.38
C HIS A 178 25.79 4.21 -8.16
N GLN A 179 24.82 4.12 -9.07
CA GLN A 179 24.36 5.25 -9.86
C GLN A 179 23.19 5.94 -9.15
N GLY A 180 23.22 7.27 -9.06
CA GLY A 180 22.07 8.02 -8.56
C GLY A 180 20.79 7.79 -9.37
N GLU A 181 20.94 7.46 -10.66
CA GLU A 181 19.84 7.13 -11.55
C GLU A 181 19.07 5.87 -11.13
N PHE A 182 19.74 4.88 -10.52
CA PHE A 182 19.08 3.70 -9.95
C PHE A 182 18.02 4.10 -8.92
N TRP A 183 18.41 4.94 -7.95
CA TRP A 183 17.51 5.37 -6.88
C TRP A 183 16.34 6.20 -7.40
N PHE A 184 16.61 7.06 -8.39
CA PHE A 184 15.57 7.86 -9.04
C PHE A 184 14.59 6.98 -9.84
N MET A 185 15.09 6.02 -10.62
CA MET A 185 14.27 5.07 -11.36
C MET A 185 13.41 4.22 -10.41
N MET A 186 14.00 3.65 -9.35
CA MET A 186 13.26 2.85 -8.35
C MET A 186 12.14 3.67 -7.69
N SER A 187 12.41 4.96 -7.43
CA SER A 187 11.40 5.89 -6.90
C SER A 187 10.20 6.05 -7.82
N LEU A 188 10.43 6.34 -9.10
CA LEU A 188 9.37 6.48 -10.10
C LEU A 188 8.64 5.16 -10.35
N ALA A 189 9.37 4.04 -10.36
CA ALA A 189 8.81 2.71 -10.50
C ALA A 189 7.85 2.38 -9.34
N LEU A 190 8.24 2.69 -8.10
CA LEU A 190 7.37 2.49 -6.94
C LEU A 190 6.13 3.39 -6.96
N ILE A 191 6.25 4.62 -7.45
CA ILE A 191 5.08 5.49 -7.66
C ILE A 191 4.13 4.85 -8.67
N ALA A 192 4.63 4.34 -9.80
CA ALA A 192 3.81 3.64 -10.78
C ALA A 192 3.18 2.35 -10.19
N GLY A 193 3.95 1.61 -9.40
CA GLY A 193 3.47 0.45 -8.65
C GLY A 193 2.35 0.80 -7.68
N ALA A 194 2.51 1.86 -6.89
CA ALA A 194 1.48 2.34 -5.97
C ALA A 194 0.20 2.76 -6.70
N ILE A 195 0.31 3.42 -7.86
CA ILE A 195 -0.82 3.80 -8.71
C ILE A 195 -1.60 2.56 -9.19
N LEU A 196 -0.92 1.51 -9.64
CA LEU A 196 -1.58 0.28 -10.08
C LEU A 196 -2.11 -0.59 -8.93
N ALA A 197 -1.45 -0.56 -7.76
CA ALA A 197 -1.91 -1.26 -6.57
C ALA A 197 -3.10 -0.56 -5.89
N TYR A 198 -3.24 0.76 -6.05
CA TYR A 198 -4.31 1.54 -5.44
C TYR A 198 -5.74 1.01 -5.69
N PRO A 199 -6.19 0.77 -6.94
CA PRO A 199 -7.55 0.25 -7.18
C PRO A 199 -7.79 -1.13 -6.55
N LEU A 200 -6.76 -1.98 -6.46
CA LEU A 200 -6.84 -3.27 -5.78
C LEU A 200 -7.07 -3.09 -4.28
N ASN A 201 -6.26 -2.23 -3.65
CA ASN A 201 -6.39 -1.95 -2.22
C ASN A 201 -7.69 -1.22 -1.89
N TRP A 202 -8.14 -0.30 -2.74
CA TRP A 202 -9.46 0.33 -2.60
C TRP A 202 -10.56 -0.72 -2.53
N TRP A 203 -10.57 -1.66 -3.49
CA TRP A 203 -11.57 -2.72 -3.48
C TRP A 203 -11.44 -3.62 -2.26
N MET A 204 -10.22 -4.01 -1.87
CA MET A 204 -10.00 -4.87 -0.71
C MET A 204 -10.45 -4.21 0.60
N VAL A 205 -10.23 -2.91 0.76
CA VAL A 205 -10.74 -2.13 1.90
C VAL A 205 -12.26 -2.07 1.86
N ALA A 206 -12.87 -1.76 0.72
CA ALA A 206 -14.33 -1.76 0.57
C ALA A 206 -14.97 -3.14 0.84
N ALA A 207 -14.25 -4.21 0.51
CA ALA A 207 -14.65 -5.60 0.75
C ALA A 207 -14.28 -6.13 2.15
N HIS A 208 -13.71 -5.28 3.03
CA HIS A 208 -13.25 -5.66 4.38
C HIS A 208 -12.22 -6.80 4.40
N LEU A 209 -11.46 -6.95 3.32
CA LEU A 209 -10.33 -7.89 3.21
C LEU A 209 -9.03 -7.28 3.73
N LYS A 210 -8.92 -5.94 3.71
CA LYS A 210 -7.85 -5.16 4.34
C LYS A 210 -8.44 -4.03 5.18
N HIS A 211 -7.61 -3.49 6.06
CA HIS A 211 -7.91 -2.26 6.79
C HIS A 211 -7.07 -1.12 6.22
N GLY A 212 -7.54 0.11 6.39
CA GLY A 212 -6.81 1.33 6.07
C GLY A 212 -6.25 1.98 7.33
N LEU A 213 -6.35 3.31 7.39
CA LEU A 213 -5.84 4.13 8.49
C LEU A 213 -6.66 3.94 9.77
N MET A 214 -5.98 3.93 10.92
CA MET A 214 -6.59 3.88 12.24
C MET A 214 -6.11 5.03 13.12
N SER A 215 -7.01 5.59 13.92
CA SER A 215 -6.67 6.63 14.89
C SER A 215 -6.30 6.02 16.23
N THR A 216 -5.25 6.54 16.86
CA THR A 216 -4.86 6.20 18.25
C THR A 216 -5.56 7.08 19.29
N GLU A 217 -6.36 8.07 18.87
CA GLU A 217 -7.10 8.94 19.80
C GLU A 217 -8.13 8.18 20.64
N PRO A 218 -8.24 8.49 21.95
CA PRO A 218 -9.32 8.00 22.80
C PRO A 218 -10.68 8.39 22.22
N GLN A 219 -11.68 7.52 22.37
CA GLN A 219 -13.04 7.89 21.97
C GLN A 219 -13.57 8.98 22.90
N THR A 220 -13.72 10.21 22.40
CA THR A 220 -14.42 11.28 23.11
C THR A 220 -15.92 11.11 22.88
N THR A 221 -16.64 10.69 23.91
CA THR A 221 -18.09 10.45 23.94
C THR A 221 -18.96 11.71 23.76
N SER A 222 -18.38 12.88 23.51
CA SER A 222 -19.11 14.16 23.59
C SER A 222 -19.76 14.65 22.29
N TYR A 223 -19.40 14.11 21.11
CA TYR A 223 -19.99 14.55 19.83
C TYR A 223 -21.09 13.62 19.29
N GLU A 224 -21.23 12.40 19.83
CA GLU A 224 -22.26 11.45 19.38
C GLU A 224 -23.65 11.71 19.97
N GLU A 225 -23.75 12.43 21.10
CA GLU A 225 -25.05 12.71 21.75
C GLU A 225 -25.91 13.71 20.96
N HIS A 226 -25.29 14.58 20.16
CA HIS A 226 -26.03 15.55 19.34
C HIS A 226 -26.47 15.02 17.97
N VAL A 227 -25.80 13.99 17.42
CA VAL A 227 -26.14 13.41 16.11
C VAL A 227 -27.12 12.24 16.26
N SER A 228 -27.02 11.47 17.35
CA SER A 228 -27.92 10.34 17.63
C SER A 228 -29.36 10.76 17.92
N ASN A 229 -29.58 11.95 18.49
CA ASN A 229 -30.94 12.47 18.73
C ASN A 229 -31.69 12.87 17.45
N HIS A 230 -30.98 13.18 16.35
CA HIS A 230 -31.63 13.53 15.08
C HIS A 230 -31.93 12.31 14.19
N SER A 231 -31.24 11.19 14.35
CA SER A 231 -31.45 9.97 13.56
C SER A 231 -32.49 9.03 14.16
N GLN A 232 -32.71 9.03 15.48
CA GLN A 232 -33.72 8.18 16.13
C GLN A 232 -35.17 8.55 15.81
N GLN A 233 -35.44 9.80 15.43
CA GLN A 233 -36.82 10.24 15.14
C GLN A 233 -37.36 9.74 13.78
N HIS A 234 -36.49 9.25 12.89
CA HIS A 234 -36.91 8.69 11.59
C HIS A 234 -37.01 7.16 11.55
N GLN A 235 -36.53 6.44 12.57
CA GLN A 235 -36.40 4.98 12.50
C GLN A 235 -37.60 4.20 13.09
N HIS A 236 -38.58 4.89 13.69
CA HIS A 236 -39.76 4.25 14.30
C HIS A 236 -40.90 3.88 13.33
N LEU A 237 -40.77 4.09 12.02
CA LEU A 237 -41.85 3.86 11.04
C LEU A 237 -41.67 2.66 10.09
N ALA A 238 -40.63 1.83 10.25
CA ALA A 238 -40.36 0.73 9.33
C ALA A 238 -40.15 -0.62 10.04
N HIS A 239 -41.16 -1.07 10.80
CA HIS A 239 -41.30 -2.48 11.15
C HIS A 239 -42.43 -3.08 10.30
N ASN A 240 -42.07 -3.91 9.31
CA ASN A 240 -42.76 -5.14 8.89
C ASN A 240 -42.22 -5.62 7.53
N HIS A 241 -41.46 -6.73 7.52
CA HIS A 241 -41.89 -8.00 6.90
C HIS A 241 -40.70 -8.97 6.68
N ASP A 242 -40.99 -10.22 7.02
CA ASP A 242 -40.20 -11.43 6.80
C ASP A 242 -39.70 -11.62 5.35
N ALA A 243 -38.40 -11.89 5.19
CA ALA A 243 -37.82 -12.66 4.08
C ALA A 243 -36.33 -12.99 4.33
N SER A 244 -36.01 -13.75 5.38
CA SER A 244 -34.63 -14.18 5.67
C SER A 244 -34.43 -15.67 5.40
N MET A 245 -34.03 -16.04 4.18
CA MET A 245 -33.24 -17.28 3.95
C MET A 245 -32.64 -17.42 2.54
N SER A 246 -33.14 -16.71 1.51
CA SER A 246 -32.55 -16.77 0.15
C SER A 246 -31.43 -15.75 -0.11
N HIS A 247 -31.30 -14.72 0.74
CA HIS A 247 -30.35 -13.62 0.50
C HIS A 247 -28.89 -13.94 0.86
N ASN A 248 -28.62 -14.98 1.67
CA ASN A 248 -27.28 -15.25 2.21
C ASN A 248 -26.41 -16.12 1.27
N MET A 249 -27.00 -17.01 0.48
CA MET A 249 -26.27 -17.84 -0.50
C MET A 249 -25.76 -17.01 -1.70
N ASN A 250 -26.56 -16.04 -2.15
CA ASN A 250 -26.21 -15.14 -3.25
C ASN A 250 -25.09 -14.14 -2.85
N GLY A 251 -25.05 -13.70 -1.59
CA GLY A 251 -23.99 -12.81 -1.08
C GLY A 251 -22.61 -13.46 -1.09
N HIS A 252 -22.51 -14.70 -0.61
CA HIS A 252 -21.24 -15.44 -0.59
C HIS A 252 -20.75 -15.77 -2.02
N GLN A 253 -21.62 -16.25 -2.90
CA GLN A 253 -21.26 -16.56 -4.29
C GLN A 253 -20.84 -15.31 -5.07
N THR A 254 -21.50 -14.17 -4.86
CA THR A 254 -21.14 -12.90 -5.53
C THR A 254 -19.80 -12.37 -5.03
N GLN A 255 -19.45 -12.55 -3.75
CA GLN A 255 -18.13 -12.19 -3.22
C GLN A 255 -17.01 -13.06 -3.80
N HIS A 256 -17.18 -14.39 -3.86
CA HIS A 256 -16.21 -15.29 -4.48
C HIS A 256 -15.97 -14.95 -5.97
N ARG A 257 -17.04 -14.64 -6.70
CA ARG A 257 -16.94 -14.25 -8.12
C ARG A 257 -16.16 -12.94 -8.29
N LYS A 258 -16.37 -11.95 -7.41
CA LYS A 258 -15.62 -10.68 -7.42
C LYS A 258 -14.13 -10.90 -7.11
N ILE A 259 -13.81 -11.72 -6.11
CA ILE A 259 -12.42 -12.10 -5.80
C ILE A 259 -11.76 -12.71 -7.04
N TRP A 260 -12.43 -13.64 -7.71
CA TRP A 260 -11.89 -14.29 -8.90
C TRP A 260 -11.58 -13.30 -10.04
N TYR A 261 -12.51 -12.39 -10.37
CA TYR A 261 -12.28 -11.38 -11.40
C TYR A 261 -11.09 -10.47 -11.07
N ILE A 262 -10.94 -10.07 -9.81
CA ILE A 262 -9.85 -9.18 -9.39
C ILE A 262 -8.52 -9.91 -9.34
N THR A 263 -8.52 -11.20 -8.98
CA THR A 263 -7.36 -12.06 -9.11
C THR A 263 -6.93 -12.19 -10.58
N MET A 264 -7.87 -12.46 -11.48
CA MET A 264 -7.55 -12.52 -12.91
C MET A 264 -7.04 -11.18 -13.44
N TRP A 265 -7.64 -10.07 -13.02
CA TRP A 265 -7.20 -8.75 -13.41
C TRP A 265 -5.77 -8.50 -12.92
N SER A 266 -5.48 -8.73 -11.63
CA SER A 266 -4.14 -8.51 -11.06
C SER A 266 -3.06 -9.39 -11.68
N VAL A 267 -3.37 -10.65 -11.98
CA VAL A 267 -2.47 -11.54 -12.72
C VAL A 267 -2.31 -11.06 -14.17
N GLY A 268 -3.39 -10.60 -14.80
CA GLY A 268 -3.40 -10.11 -16.17
C GLY A 268 -2.55 -8.85 -16.37
N ILE A 269 -2.65 -7.85 -15.49
CA ILE A 269 -1.79 -6.65 -15.53
C ILE A 269 -0.32 -7.02 -15.28
N LEU A 270 -0.02 -7.91 -14.33
CA LEU A 270 1.35 -8.37 -14.11
C LEU A 270 1.92 -9.10 -15.34
N ALA A 271 1.15 -10.01 -15.94
CA ALA A 271 1.56 -10.74 -17.14
C ALA A 271 1.77 -9.80 -18.34
N ALA A 272 0.91 -8.80 -18.51
CA ALA A 272 1.05 -7.78 -19.55
C ALA A 272 2.35 -6.97 -19.37
N SER A 273 2.65 -6.54 -18.13
CA SER A 273 3.90 -5.83 -17.83
C SER A 273 5.12 -6.73 -18.04
N LEU A 274 5.07 -8.01 -17.66
CA LEU A 274 6.15 -8.97 -17.92
C LEU A 274 6.39 -9.20 -19.42
N GLY A 275 5.36 -9.07 -20.25
CA GLY A 275 5.49 -9.09 -21.72
C GLY A 275 6.50 -8.05 -22.23
N ALA A 276 6.62 -6.90 -21.57
CA ALA A 276 7.60 -5.87 -21.90
C ALA A 276 9.05 -6.35 -21.75
N VAL A 277 9.32 -7.43 -21.00
CA VAL A 277 10.67 -8.03 -20.86
C VAL A 277 11.13 -8.72 -22.16
N PHE A 278 10.21 -9.08 -23.05
CA PHE A 278 10.51 -9.82 -24.28
C PHE A 278 10.47 -8.97 -25.55
N ILE A 279 10.09 -7.70 -25.43
CA ILE A 279 10.06 -6.69 -26.50
C ILE A 279 11.28 -5.78 -26.34
#